data_AF-A0A0J6CEI7-F1
#
_entry.id   AF-A0A0J6CEI7-F1
#
_cell.length_a   1.000
_cell.length_b   1.000
_cell.length_c   1.000
_cell.angle_alpha   90.00
_cell.angle_beta   90.00
_cell.angle_gamma   90.00
#
_symmetry.space_group_name_H-M   'P 1'
#
loop_
_entity.id
_entity.type
_entity.pdbx_description
1 polymer ?
#
loop_
_entity_poly.entity_id
_entity_poly.type
_entity_poly.pdbx_seq_one_letter_code
_entity_poly.pdbx_strand_id
1 'polypeptide(L)'
;NDDLHNVYREMLTGFYTVLKDADRYLRFVFITGVTKFSQLGIFSNLNQLIDISMAPDYATVCGMTKVEIERDFQPELAALAAMNKLTYEQTVNELTKRYDGYHFSEFRTEGIFNPFSVLNALLQKRFSSYWFATGTPTMLVDMLKKTDYDLRQLDGIEVP
;
A
#
# COMPACT_ATOMS: atom_id res chain seq x y z
N ASN A 1 20.38 16.49 1.54
CA ASN A 1 21.07 16.46 2.85
C ASN A 1 21.99 15.26 2.78
N ASP A 2 23.16 15.48 2.19
CA ASP A 2 23.95 14.39 1.60
C ASP A 2 24.69 13.60 2.68
N ASP A 3 25.01 14.26 3.80
CA ASP A 3 25.56 13.62 5.00
C ASP A 3 24.60 12.61 5.61
N LEU A 4 23.31 12.96 5.70
CA LEU A 4 22.28 12.06 6.23
C LEU A 4 22.06 10.85 5.30
N HIS A 5 22.10 11.07 3.98
CA HIS A 5 22.04 9.98 3.01
C HIS A 5 23.23 9.01 3.15
N ASN A 6 24.44 9.53 3.40
CA ASN A 6 25.63 8.71 3.61
C ASN A 6 25.55 7.90 4.91
N VAL A 7 25.06 8.49 6.00
CA VAL A 7 24.85 7.77 7.27
C VAL A 7 23.86 6.61 7.11
N TYR A 8 22.71 6.84 6.46
CA TYR A 8 21.74 5.77 6.22
C TYR A 8 22.30 4.67 5.32
N ARG A 9 23.08 5.07 4.31
CA ARG A 9 23.76 4.17 3.39
C ARG A 9 24.74 3.25 4.12
N GLU A 10 25.57 3.78 5.01
CA GLU A 10 26.53 3.00 5.79
C GLU A 10 25.82 2.02 6.75
N MET A 11 24.80 2.50 7.46
CA MET A 11 24.02 1.66 8.38
C MET A 11 23.38 0.46 7.65
N LEU A 12 22.74 0.71 6.51
CA LEU A 12 22.09 -0.35 5.73
C LEU A 12 23.13 -1.31 5.13
N THR A 13 24.27 -0.80 4.69
CA THR A 13 25.38 -1.65 4.20
C THR A 13 25.88 -2.60 5.29
N GLY A 14 26.04 -2.11 6.52
CA GLY A 14 26.40 -2.95 7.67
C GLY A 14 25.35 -4.03 7.94
N PHE A 15 24.07 -3.64 7.98
CA PHE A 15 22.95 -4.58 8.18
C PHE A 15 22.94 -5.73 7.15
N TYR A 16 23.07 -5.41 5.87
CA TYR A 16 23.06 -6.42 4.80
C TYR A 16 24.30 -7.29 4.78
N THR A 17 25.45 -6.77 5.20
CA THR A 17 26.70 -7.56 5.29
C THR A 17 26.54 -8.68 6.32
N VAL A 18 25.95 -8.37 7.48
CA VAL A 18 25.65 -9.38 8.51
C VAL A 18 24.70 -10.45 8.00
N LEU A 19 23.67 -10.08 7.23
CA LEU A 19 22.76 -11.05 6.62
C LEU A 19 23.48 -11.98 5.65
N LYS A 20 24.37 -11.44 4.82
CA LYS A 20 25.18 -12.23 3.88
C LYS A 20 26.10 -13.21 4.60
N ASP A 21 26.78 -12.79 5.66
CA ASP A 21 27.67 -13.67 6.43
C ASP A 21 26.92 -14.81 7.12
N ALA A 22 25.64 -14.59 7.41
CA ALA A 22 24.73 -15.57 8.00
C ALA A 22 23.99 -16.44 6.97
N ASP A 23 24.22 -16.29 5.66
CA ASP A 23 23.45 -16.92 4.57
C ASP A 23 23.21 -18.44 4.78
N ARG A 24 24.25 -19.18 5.17
CA ARG A 24 24.16 -20.64 5.47
C ARG A 24 23.15 -21.01 6.57
N TYR A 25 22.72 -20.06 7.39
CA TYR A 25 21.75 -20.23 8.47
C TYR A 25 20.37 -19.64 8.13
N LEU A 26 20.26 -18.91 7.02
CA LEU A 26 19.04 -18.22 6.60
C LEU A 26 18.32 -19.07 5.55
N ARG A 27 17.12 -19.55 5.88
CA ARG A 27 16.29 -20.32 4.93
C ARG A 27 15.49 -19.43 3.99
N PHE A 28 15.04 -18.28 4.48
CA PHE A 28 14.22 -17.32 3.75
C PHE A 28 14.32 -15.95 4.42
N VAL A 29 14.51 -14.90 3.62
CA VAL A 29 14.57 -13.51 4.08
C VAL A 29 13.61 -12.68 3.24
N PHE A 30 12.68 -12.01 3.90
CA PHE A 30 11.76 -11.07 3.25
C PHE A 30 11.94 -9.68 3.88
N ILE A 31 12.15 -8.68 3.02
CA ILE A 31 12.51 -7.33 3.43
C ILE A 31 11.47 -6.37 2.88
N THR A 32 10.88 -5.56 3.76
CA THR A 32 9.88 -4.56 3.40
C THR A 32 10.30 -3.19 3.93
N GLY A 33 9.80 -2.12 3.32
CA GLY A 33 10.13 -0.75 3.72
C GLY A 33 9.37 0.28 2.90
N VAL A 34 9.40 1.52 3.36
CA VAL A 34 8.70 2.66 2.71
C VAL A 34 9.51 3.30 1.58
N THR A 35 10.82 3.02 1.50
CA THR A 35 11.70 3.62 0.52
C THR A 35 12.36 2.54 -0.33
N LYS A 36 12.16 2.62 -1.65
CA LYS A 36 12.78 1.72 -2.61
C LYS A 36 14.30 1.93 -2.61
N PHE A 37 15.03 0.84 -2.52
CA PHE A 37 16.49 0.84 -2.34
C PHE A 37 17.28 0.82 -3.67
N SER A 38 16.59 0.97 -4.81
CA SER A 38 17.09 0.66 -6.15
C SER A 38 18.12 1.63 -6.75
N GLN A 39 18.60 2.64 -6.01
CA GLN A 39 19.52 3.66 -6.55
C GLN A 39 20.91 3.68 -5.91
N LEU A 40 21.25 2.68 -5.10
CA LEU A 40 22.55 2.62 -4.45
C LEU A 40 23.42 1.56 -5.14
N GLY A 41 24.28 2.00 -6.06
CA GLY A 41 25.33 1.19 -6.72
C GLY A 41 26.44 0.69 -5.78
N ILE A 42 26.04 0.15 -4.63
CA ILE A 42 26.90 -0.17 -3.47
C ILE A 42 27.09 -1.68 -3.31
N PHE A 43 26.34 -2.49 -4.05
CA PHE A 43 26.26 -3.92 -3.77
C PHE A 43 26.76 -4.77 -4.93
N SER A 44 28.08 -4.88 -5.06
CA SER A 44 28.67 -6.16 -5.49
C SER A 44 28.43 -7.27 -4.46
N ASN A 45 28.10 -6.89 -3.21
CA ASN A 45 27.95 -7.81 -2.10
C ASN A 45 26.55 -8.44 -1.96
N LEU A 46 25.46 -7.81 -2.40
CA LEU A 46 24.09 -8.29 -2.17
C LEU A 46 23.32 -8.47 -3.48
N ASN A 47 23.84 -9.33 -4.34
CA ASN A 47 23.31 -9.61 -5.68
C ASN A 47 22.26 -10.75 -5.72
N GLN A 48 21.85 -11.27 -4.57
CA GLN A 48 20.94 -12.41 -4.46
C GLN A 48 19.50 -12.02 -4.11
N LEU A 49 19.22 -10.72 -3.91
CA LEU A 49 17.86 -10.25 -3.64
C LEU A 49 17.10 -10.05 -4.95
N ILE A 50 15.85 -10.50 -4.95
CA ILE A 50 14.90 -10.29 -6.04
C ILE A 50 13.96 -9.17 -5.60
N ASP A 51 13.91 -8.08 -6.36
CA ASP A 51 12.91 -7.03 -6.16
C ASP A 51 11.57 -7.51 -6.71
N ILE A 52 10.63 -7.81 -5.81
CA ILE A 52 9.28 -8.25 -6.14
C ILE A 52 8.23 -7.15 -5.95
N SER A 53 8.65 -5.91 -5.67
CA SER A 53 7.74 -4.83 -5.22
C SER A 53 6.60 -4.52 -6.19
N MET A 54 6.82 -4.71 -7.49
CA MET A 54 5.83 -4.50 -8.56
C MET A 54 5.55 -5.77 -9.37
N ALA A 55 6.02 -6.92 -8.88
CA ALA A 55 5.87 -8.19 -9.57
C ALA A 55 4.39 -8.64 -9.55
N PRO A 56 3.80 -9.00 -10.70
CA PRO A 56 2.38 -9.37 -10.79
C PRO A 56 1.94 -10.44 -9.79
N ASP A 57 2.78 -11.45 -9.57
CA ASP A 57 2.51 -12.57 -8.66
C ASP A 57 2.33 -12.11 -7.19
N TYR A 58 2.80 -10.92 -6.85
CA TYR A 58 2.73 -10.34 -5.51
C TYR A 58 1.86 -9.08 -5.44
N ALA A 59 1.14 -8.75 -6.53
CA ALA A 59 0.37 -7.51 -6.64
C ALA A 59 -0.71 -7.36 -5.55
N THR A 60 -1.20 -8.47 -4.98
CA THR A 60 -2.25 -8.46 -3.97
C THR A 60 -1.75 -8.48 -2.52
N VAL A 61 -0.45 -8.68 -2.29
CA VAL A 61 0.13 -8.88 -0.95
C VAL A 61 -0.09 -7.69 -0.01
N CYS A 62 -0.17 -6.48 -0.54
CA CYS A 62 -0.28 -5.24 0.24
C CYS A 62 -1.73 -4.81 0.55
N GLY A 63 -2.73 -5.60 0.16
CA GLY A 63 -4.13 -5.23 0.28
C GLY A 63 -5.06 -6.41 0.55
N MET A 64 -6.34 -6.19 0.32
CA MET A 64 -7.36 -7.23 0.32
C MET A 64 -8.08 -7.24 -1.03
N THR A 65 -8.27 -8.40 -1.62
CA THR A 65 -9.08 -8.54 -2.83
C THR A 65 -10.57 -8.43 -2.50
N LYS A 66 -11.39 -8.11 -3.50
CA LYS A 66 -12.84 -8.12 -3.33
C LYS A 66 -13.32 -9.50 -2.88
N VAL A 67 -12.78 -10.54 -3.50
CA VAL A 67 -13.13 -11.94 -3.21
C VAL A 67 -12.82 -12.33 -1.77
N GLU A 68 -11.67 -11.93 -1.23
CA GLU A 68 -11.33 -12.17 0.17
C GLU A 68 -12.27 -11.42 1.12
N ILE A 69 -12.60 -10.16 0.80
CA ILE A 69 -13.51 -9.37 1.64
C ILE A 69 -14.88 -10.03 1.71
N GLU A 70 -15.43 -10.38 0.55
CA GLU A 70 -16.70 -11.06 0.47
C GLU A 70 -16.61 -12.42 1.16
N ARG A 71 -15.59 -13.24 0.95
CA ARG A 71 -15.51 -14.57 1.56
C ARG A 71 -15.41 -14.52 3.09
N ASP A 72 -14.55 -13.64 3.62
CA ASP A 72 -14.08 -13.75 5.02
C ASP A 72 -14.82 -12.82 6.00
N PHE A 73 -15.49 -11.76 5.52
CA PHE A 73 -16.18 -10.77 6.36
C PHE A 73 -17.70 -10.74 6.18
N GLN A 74 -18.32 -11.87 5.79
CA GLN A 74 -19.77 -11.95 5.58
C GLN A 74 -20.61 -11.40 6.77
N PRO A 75 -20.31 -11.75 8.04
CA PRO A 75 -21.07 -11.23 9.19
C PRO A 75 -20.93 -9.71 9.34
N GLU A 76 -19.74 -9.17 9.16
CA GLU A 76 -19.44 -7.76 9.29
C GLU A 76 -20.05 -6.95 8.15
N LEU A 77 -20.03 -7.48 6.92
CA LEU A 77 -20.70 -6.90 5.76
C LEU A 77 -22.21 -6.82 5.99
N ALA A 78 -22.82 -7.87 6.53
CA ALA A 78 -24.25 -7.88 6.87
C ALA A 78 -24.57 -6.84 7.96
N ALA A 79 -23.73 -6.75 9.00
CA ALA A 79 -23.90 -5.76 10.07
C ALA A 79 -23.74 -4.31 9.57
N LEU A 80 -22.76 -4.07 8.70
CA LEU A 80 -22.54 -2.79 8.03
C LEU A 80 -23.75 -2.42 7.15
N ALA A 81 -24.25 -3.36 6.35
CA ALA A 81 -25.42 -3.16 5.50
C ALA A 81 -26.67 -2.81 6.31
N ALA A 82 -26.94 -3.56 7.38
CA ALA A 82 -28.08 -3.31 8.27
C ALA A 82 -28.02 -1.92 8.92
N MET A 83 -26.84 -1.53 9.42
CA MET A 83 -26.66 -0.23 10.09
C MET A 83 -26.85 0.95 9.13
N ASN A 84 -26.48 0.78 7.86
CA ASN A 84 -26.56 1.82 6.83
C ASN A 84 -27.83 1.70 5.97
N LYS A 85 -28.72 0.75 6.25
CA LYS A 85 -29.96 0.46 5.50
C LYS A 85 -29.71 0.22 4.01
N LEU A 86 -28.63 -0.50 3.72
CA LEU A 86 -28.21 -0.86 2.36
C LEU A 86 -28.47 -2.34 2.10
N THR A 87 -28.62 -2.71 0.83
CA THR A 87 -28.50 -4.11 0.43
C THR A 87 -27.04 -4.56 0.52
N TYR A 88 -26.81 -5.88 0.48
CA TYR A 88 -25.46 -6.44 0.41
C TYR A 88 -24.69 -5.88 -0.79
N GLU A 89 -25.31 -5.90 -1.98
CA GLU A 89 -24.71 -5.36 -3.21
C GLU A 89 -24.35 -3.87 -3.08
N GLN A 90 -25.25 -3.06 -2.52
CA GLN A 90 -24.99 -1.64 -2.28
C GLN A 90 -23.84 -1.41 -1.29
N THR A 91 -23.72 -2.27 -0.28
CA THR A 91 -22.65 -2.21 0.72
C THR A 91 -21.29 -2.52 0.11
N VAL A 92 -21.21 -3.59 -0.69
CA VAL A 92 -19.98 -3.97 -1.41
C VAL A 92 -19.61 -2.91 -2.44
N ASN A 93 -20.58 -2.34 -3.16
CA ASN A 93 -20.34 -1.25 -4.11
C ASN A 93 -19.83 0.02 -3.41
N GLU A 94 -20.38 0.36 -2.23
CA GLU A 94 -19.92 1.52 -1.46
C GLU A 94 -18.53 1.29 -0.85
N LEU A 95 -18.20 0.07 -0.41
CA LEU A 95 -16.83 -0.30 -0.02
C LEU A 95 -15.87 -0.15 -1.20
N THR A 96 -16.23 -0.68 -2.36
CA THR A 96 -15.41 -0.62 -3.59
C THR A 96 -15.14 0.83 -3.95
N LYS A 97 -16.18 1.66 -4.00
CA LYS A 97 -16.06 3.09 -4.34
C LYS A 97 -15.14 3.86 -3.40
N ARG A 98 -15.04 3.47 -2.12
CA ARG A 98 -14.32 4.24 -1.10
C ARG A 98 -12.93 3.74 -0.80
N TYR A 99 -12.69 2.44 -0.91
CA TYR A 99 -11.51 1.80 -0.35
C TYR A 99 -10.73 0.94 -1.34
N ASP A 100 -11.26 0.70 -2.54
CA ASP A 100 -10.55 0.03 -3.65
C ASP A 100 -9.73 1.04 -4.48
N GLY A 101 -8.93 0.54 -5.42
CA GLY A 101 -8.26 1.33 -6.46
C GLY A 101 -6.73 1.25 -6.44
N TYR A 102 -6.13 0.53 -5.49
CA TYR A 102 -4.68 0.37 -5.43
C TYR A 102 -4.22 -0.71 -6.41
N HIS A 103 -3.13 -0.43 -7.13
CA HIS A 103 -2.50 -1.36 -8.06
C HIS A 103 -0.99 -1.35 -7.84
N PHE A 104 -0.42 -2.53 -7.58
CA PHE A 104 1.01 -2.72 -7.31
C PHE A 104 1.67 -3.57 -8.39
N SER A 105 1.29 -3.35 -9.65
CA SER A 105 1.92 -3.92 -10.82
C SER A 105 1.70 -3.03 -12.04
N GLU A 106 2.65 -3.05 -12.98
CA GLU A 106 2.54 -2.38 -14.27
C GLU A 106 1.52 -3.07 -15.19
N PHE A 107 1.21 -4.34 -14.91
CA PHE A 107 0.16 -5.07 -15.61
C PHE A 107 -1.19 -4.84 -14.94
N ARG A 108 -2.25 -4.84 -15.74
CA ARG A 108 -3.62 -4.74 -15.24
C ARG A 108 -3.92 -5.93 -14.32
N THR A 109 -3.90 -5.66 -13.03
CA THR A 109 -4.17 -6.61 -11.94
C THR A 109 -5.52 -6.26 -11.30
N GLU A 110 -6.04 -7.16 -10.46
CA GLU A 110 -7.24 -6.84 -9.68
C GLU A 110 -6.95 -5.64 -8.77
N GLY A 111 -7.89 -4.69 -8.71
CA GLY A 111 -7.83 -3.61 -7.74
C GLY A 111 -7.83 -4.17 -6.33
N ILE A 112 -6.96 -3.64 -5.47
CA ILE A 112 -6.93 -4.06 -4.08
C ILE A 112 -7.43 -2.98 -3.15
N PHE A 113 -8.15 -3.45 -2.13
CA PHE A 113 -8.70 -2.62 -1.10
C PHE A 113 -7.66 -2.30 -0.05
N ASN A 114 -7.70 -1.08 0.47
CA ASN A 114 -6.92 -0.66 1.62
C ASN A 114 -7.39 -1.42 2.89
N PRO A 115 -6.57 -2.31 3.49
CA PRO A 115 -7.00 -3.13 4.61
C PRO A 115 -7.43 -2.32 5.83
N PHE A 116 -6.68 -1.25 6.14
CA PHE A 116 -6.98 -0.39 7.27
C PHE A 116 -8.37 0.26 7.15
N SER A 117 -8.71 0.75 5.96
CA SER A 117 -9.97 1.43 5.72
C SER A 117 -11.16 0.48 5.75
N VAL A 118 -11.01 -0.69 5.13
CA VAL A 118 -12.03 -1.76 5.17
C VAL A 118 -12.27 -2.22 6.61
N LEU A 119 -11.22 -2.57 7.35
CA LEU A 119 -11.34 -3.06 8.72
C LEU A 119 -12.00 -2.02 9.64
N ASN A 120 -11.67 -0.73 9.49
CA ASN A 120 -12.33 0.31 10.27
C ASN A 120 -13.80 0.49 9.90
N ALA A 121 -14.15 0.43 8.62
CA ALA A 121 -15.53 0.53 8.18
C ALA A 121 -16.38 -0.62 8.71
N LEU A 122 -15.85 -1.85 8.67
CA LEU A 122 -16.49 -3.04 9.21
C LEU A 122 -16.64 -2.97 10.74
N LEU A 123 -15.56 -2.61 11.45
CA LEU A 123 -15.55 -2.51 12.92
C LEU A 123 -16.54 -1.45 13.43
N GLN A 124 -16.52 -0.25 12.84
CA GLN A 124 -17.38 0.87 13.22
C GLN A 124 -18.78 0.77 12.60
N LYS A 125 -19.01 -0.18 11.68
CA LYS A 125 -20.25 -0.36 10.92
C LYS A 125 -20.68 0.93 10.20
N ARG A 126 -19.71 1.71 9.74
CA ARG A 126 -19.94 3.04 9.15
C ARG A 126 -18.94 3.31 8.05
N PHE A 127 -19.40 3.90 6.95
CA PHE A 127 -18.53 4.44 5.92
C PHE A 127 -17.95 5.79 6.34
N SER A 128 -16.64 5.92 6.29
CA SER A 128 -15.93 7.18 6.55
C SER A 128 -14.62 7.26 5.77
N SER A 129 -13.96 8.42 5.81
CA SER A 129 -12.68 8.65 5.13
C SER A 129 -11.51 8.09 5.94
N TYR A 130 -11.48 6.78 6.17
CA TYR A 130 -10.47 6.14 7.02
C TYR A 130 -9.04 6.24 6.45
N TRP A 131 -8.89 6.29 5.13
CA TRP A 131 -7.59 6.54 4.48
C TRP A 131 -6.99 7.90 4.85
N PHE A 132 -7.83 8.89 5.18
CA PHE A 132 -7.40 10.23 5.56
C PHE A 132 -6.89 10.31 7.01
N ALA A 133 -7.30 9.36 7.85
CA ALA A 133 -6.89 9.32 9.25
C ALA A 133 -5.44 8.82 9.45
N THR A 134 -4.87 8.13 8.46
CA THR A 134 -3.53 7.50 8.57
C THR A 134 -2.41 8.25 7.86
N GLY A 135 -2.73 9.18 6.96
CA GLY A 135 -1.73 10.01 6.29
C GLY A 135 -1.76 11.39 6.88
N THR A 136 -0.61 11.97 7.23
CA THR A 136 -0.48 13.41 7.54
C THR A 136 -0.84 14.18 6.26
N PRO A 137 -2.09 14.65 6.08
CA PRO A 137 -2.53 15.21 4.80
C PRO A 137 -1.84 16.55 4.55
N THR A 138 -1.18 17.10 5.58
CA THR A 138 -0.45 18.36 5.55
C THR A 138 0.53 18.41 4.38
N MET A 139 1.28 17.35 4.08
CA MET A 139 2.21 17.39 2.95
C MET A 139 1.49 17.57 1.61
N LEU A 140 0.42 16.79 1.37
CA LEU A 140 -0.37 16.83 0.14
C LEU A 140 -1.14 18.15 0.03
N VAL A 141 -1.74 18.60 1.13
CA VAL A 141 -2.43 19.90 1.24
C VAL A 141 -1.45 21.06 1.06
N ASP A 142 -0.25 20.99 1.61
CA ASP A 142 0.78 22.01 1.46
C ASP A 142 1.35 22.04 0.04
N MET A 143 1.49 20.88 -0.61
CA MET A 143 1.82 20.81 -2.03
C MET A 143 0.71 21.44 -2.88
N LEU A 144 -0.55 21.05 -2.65
CA LEU A 144 -1.71 21.62 -3.35
C LEU A 144 -1.89 23.12 -3.12
N LYS A 145 -1.54 23.65 -1.95
CA LYS A 145 -1.53 25.09 -1.68
C LYS A 145 -0.37 25.83 -2.37
N LYS A 146 0.73 25.14 -2.64
CA LYS A 146 1.92 25.71 -3.31
C LYS A 146 1.82 25.65 -4.83
N THR A 147 0.96 24.80 -5.37
CA THR A 147 0.66 24.72 -6.80
C THR A 147 -0.70 25.33 -7.09
N ASP A 148 -0.78 26.26 -8.05
CA ASP A 148 -2.05 26.84 -8.52
C ASP A 148 -2.81 25.86 -9.44
N TYR A 149 -2.88 24.60 -9.01
CA TYR A 149 -3.42 23.50 -9.80
C TYR A 149 -4.89 23.32 -9.47
N ASP A 150 -5.75 23.53 -10.47
CA ASP A 150 -7.18 23.32 -10.33
C ASP A 150 -7.47 21.83 -10.18
N LEU A 151 -7.78 21.40 -8.96
CA LEU A 151 -8.12 20.02 -8.61
C LEU A 151 -9.24 19.42 -9.49
N ARG A 152 -10.10 20.25 -10.09
CA ARG A 152 -11.18 19.82 -10.99
C ARG A 152 -10.67 19.34 -12.35
N GLN A 153 -9.41 19.60 -12.68
CA GLN A 153 -8.75 19.11 -13.89
C GLN A 153 -8.05 17.76 -13.68
N LEU A 154 -8.08 17.18 -12.47
CA LEU A 154 -7.52 15.86 -12.19
C LEU A 154 -8.42 14.70 -12.66
N ASP A 155 -9.71 14.96 -12.91
CA ASP A 155 -10.60 13.96 -13.52
C ASP A 155 -10.18 13.75 -14.98
N GLY A 156 -9.49 12.62 -15.25
CA GLY A 156 -9.10 12.19 -16.60
C GLY A 156 -7.62 12.30 -16.94
N ILE A 157 -6.74 12.65 -15.99
CA ILE A 157 -5.30 12.54 -16.20
C ILE A 157 -4.88 11.10 -15.90
N GLU A 158 -4.71 10.28 -16.95
CA GLU A 158 -3.90 9.07 -16.87
C GLU A 158 -2.44 9.47 -16.64
N VAL A 159 -1.89 9.08 -15.50
CA VAL A 159 -0.48 9.25 -15.20
C VAL A 159 0.30 8.23 -16.04
N PRO A 160 1.32 8.66 -16.81
CA PRO A 160 2.09 7.76 -17.66
C PRO A 160 2.89 6.72 -16.86
#